data_AF-A0A662F3Y7-F1
#
_entry.id   AF-A0A662F3Y7-F1
#
_cell.length_a   1.000
_cell.length_b   1.000
_cell.length_c   1.000
_cell.angle_alpha   90.00
_cell.angle_beta   90.00
_cell.angle_gamma   90.00
#
_symmetry.space_group_name_H-M   'P 1'
#
loop_
_entity.id
_entity.type
_entity.pdbx_description
1 polymer ?
#
loop_
_entity_poly.entity_id
_entity_poly.type
_entity_poly.pdbx_seq_one_letter_code
_entity_poly.pdbx_strand_id
1 'polypeptide(L)'
;MNMKRVRYYLLLGLLGLVPILISGCLGGSPTGPKALFTAAPDKQVIPFTANFDGTLSYDEAGKIVSYTWDFGDGTIGHGPVTAHVYKEDGVYQVKLTVIDSRGRTGESTMTVQALNPPPQAKFSYSPKSKMDDKYIVGASEWITFDASDSTDDDEIVAYDWNFGDGHTDTGKVVKHRYLWPGTYNVVLTVTDNDGGKTNYIQQVTILGGPPCNADIDENGDAMSNWAWGQKGSDR
;
A
#
# COMPACT_ATOMS: atom_id res chain seq x y z
N MET A 1 80.18 -28.34 -28.04
CA MET A 1 80.51 -28.47 -29.48
C MET A 1 80.90 -29.93 -29.68
N ASN A 2 80.34 -30.76 -30.54
CA ASN A 2 79.68 -30.58 -31.83
C ASN A 2 79.11 -31.97 -32.22
N MET A 3 78.34 -32.07 -33.33
CA MET A 3 78.30 -33.21 -34.30
C MET A 3 78.45 -34.66 -33.77
N LYS A 4 77.62 -35.65 -34.14
CA LYS A 4 77.29 -36.05 -35.52
C LYS A 4 76.21 -37.16 -35.47
N ARG A 5 75.28 -37.03 -36.41
CA ARG A 5 74.24 -37.93 -36.96
C ARG A 5 74.41 -39.44 -36.74
N VAL A 6 73.27 -40.16 -36.67
CA VAL A 6 72.83 -41.23 -37.62
C VAL A 6 71.30 -41.44 -37.45
N ARG A 7 70.57 -41.68 -38.55
CA ARG A 7 69.16 -42.15 -38.55
C ARG A 7 69.14 -43.67 -38.73
N TYR A 8 68.28 -44.36 -37.98
CA TYR A 8 67.82 -45.73 -38.30
C TYR A 8 66.31 -45.82 -38.02
N TYR A 9 65.59 -46.47 -38.94
CA TYR A 9 64.25 -47.01 -38.71
C TYR A 9 64.32 -48.53 -38.88
N LEU A 10 63.82 -49.29 -37.92
CA LEU A 10 63.39 -50.68 -38.11
C LEU A 10 62.22 -51.01 -37.16
N LEU A 11 61.35 -51.89 -37.64
CA LEU A 11 59.99 -52.23 -37.22
C LEU A 11 59.83 -52.98 -35.88
N LEU A 12 58.56 -52.97 -35.42
CA LEU A 12 57.85 -53.88 -34.48
C LEU A 12 57.87 -53.50 -32.99
N GLY A 13 56.85 -52.71 -32.62
CA GLY A 13 56.58 -52.20 -31.27
C GLY A 13 56.04 -53.27 -30.31
N LEU A 14 56.76 -53.38 -29.19
CA LEU A 14 56.52 -54.18 -28.01
C LEU A 14 55.64 -53.39 -27.01
N LEU A 15 54.80 -54.12 -26.27
CA LEU A 15 54.21 -53.81 -24.95
C LEU A 15 53.53 -52.44 -24.76
N GLY A 16 52.21 -52.49 -24.55
CA GLY A 16 51.37 -51.35 -24.19
C GLY A 16 51.79 -50.69 -22.87
N LEU A 17 52.35 -49.49 -22.99
CA LEU A 17 52.28 -48.45 -21.97
C LEU A 17 50.92 -47.77 -22.13
N VAL A 18 50.03 -47.95 -21.16
CA VAL A 18 48.82 -47.12 -21.02
C VAL A 18 49.29 -45.72 -20.64
N PRO A 19 49.07 -44.68 -21.47
CA PRO A 19 49.30 -43.32 -21.02
C PRO A 19 48.23 -43.01 -19.97
N ILE A 20 48.65 -42.83 -18.71
CA ILE A 20 47.81 -42.18 -17.71
C ILE A 20 47.69 -40.73 -18.16
N LEU A 21 46.56 -40.41 -18.81
CA LEU A 21 46.10 -39.04 -18.93
C LEU A 21 45.75 -38.57 -17.52
N ILE A 22 46.70 -37.92 -16.85
CA ILE A 22 46.34 -36.99 -15.77
C ILE A 22 45.60 -35.86 -16.48
N SER A 23 44.28 -36.03 -16.61
CA SER A 23 43.38 -34.93 -16.94
C SER A 23 43.49 -33.98 -15.76
N GLY A 24 44.39 -33.01 -15.90
CA GLY A 24 44.46 -31.88 -14.99
C GLY A 24 43.09 -31.22 -15.00
N CYS A 25 42.33 -31.41 -13.94
CA CYS A 25 41.14 -30.63 -13.67
C CYS A 25 41.65 -29.18 -13.58
N LEU A 26 41.38 -28.38 -14.61
CA LEU A 26 41.57 -26.93 -14.55
C LEU A 26 40.64 -26.45 -13.42
N GLY A 27 41.20 -26.34 -12.21
CA GLY A 27 40.48 -25.92 -11.03
C GLY A 27 39.85 -24.56 -11.31
N GLY A 28 38.51 -24.53 -11.38
CA GLY A 28 37.77 -23.28 -11.37
C GLY A 28 38.27 -22.47 -10.17
N SER A 29 38.64 -21.21 -10.42
CA SER A 29 39.03 -20.31 -9.34
C SER A 29 37.95 -20.35 -8.26
N PRO A 30 38.30 -20.51 -6.97
CA PRO A 30 37.29 -20.68 -5.94
C PRO A 30 36.33 -19.48 -6.00
N THR A 31 35.05 -19.75 -6.17
CA THR A 31 34.01 -18.72 -6.27
C THR A 31 33.82 -18.09 -4.89
N GLY A 32 33.61 -16.77 -4.84
CA GLY A 32 33.31 -16.06 -3.59
C GLY A 32 31.98 -16.52 -2.96
N PRO A 33 31.66 -16.04 -1.76
CA PRO A 33 30.38 -16.34 -1.15
C PRO A 33 29.23 -15.76 -1.99
N LYS A 34 28.08 -16.44 -1.97
CA LYS A 34 26.83 -15.98 -2.57
C LYS A 34 25.85 -15.60 -1.47
N ALA A 35 25.46 -14.34 -1.45
CA ALA A 35 24.40 -13.85 -0.56
C ALA A 35 23.03 -14.29 -1.08
N LEU A 36 22.19 -14.78 -0.18
CA LEU A 36 20.78 -15.08 -0.41
C LEU A 36 20.02 -14.72 0.86
N PHE A 37 18.85 -14.11 0.71
CA PHE A 37 18.01 -13.82 1.87
C PHE A 37 16.52 -13.73 1.53
N THR A 38 15.72 -13.79 2.58
CA THR A 38 14.29 -13.48 2.58
C THR A 38 13.99 -12.34 3.54
N ALA A 39 12.88 -11.63 3.29
CA ALA A 39 12.32 -10.62 4.17
C ALA A 39 10.82 -10.90 4.37
N ALA A 40 10.31 -10.77 5.59
CA ALA A 40 8.89 -10.96 5.86
C ALA A 40 8.37 -10.10 7.04
N PRO A 41 7.28 -9.32 6.85
CA PRO A 41 6.68 -9.00 5.55
C PRO A 41 7.63 -8.12 4.72
N ASP A 42 7.55 -8.23 3.40
CA ASP A 42 8.27 -7.38 2.43
C ASP A 42 7.39 -6.24 1.89
N LYS A 43 6.10 -6.22 2.23
CA LYS A 43 5.16 -5.13 1.94
C LYS A 43 4.11 -5.01 3.04
N GLN A 44 4.03 -3.87 3.72
CA GLN A 44 3.10 -3.65 4.84
C GLN A 44 2.89 -2.16 5.14
N VAL A 45 1.72 -1.82 5.71
CA VAL A 45 1.44 -0.46 6.23
C VAL A 45 2.28 -0.19 7.48
N ILE A 46 2.84 1.01 7.57
CA ILE A 46 3.66 1.44 8.71
C ILE A 46 2.86 1.71 9.99
N PRO A 47 3.51 1.64 11.17
CA PRO A 47 4.84 1.07 11.37
C PRO A 47 4.79 -0.46 11.39
N PHE A 48 5.82 -1.13 10.89
CA PHE A 48 5.93 -2.59 10.98
C PHE A 48 7.36 -3.09 11.13
N THR A 49 7.50 -4.30 11.66
CA THR A 49 8.78 -5.00 11.79
C THR A 49 8.94 -6.03 10.67
N ALA A 50 9.96 -5.85 9.83
CA ALA A 50 10.39 -6.86 8.87
C ALA A 50 11.46 -7.76 9.49
N ASN A 51 11.31 -9.08 9.34
CA ASN A 51 12.32 -10.05 9.72
C ASN A 51 13.13 -10.46 8.48
N PHE A 52 14.44 -10.47 8.62
CA PHE A 52 15.39 -10.79 7.56
C PHE A 52 16.16 -12.05 7.89
N ASP A 53 16.22 -12.98 6.95
CA ASP A 53 16.91 -14.25 7.10
C ASP A 53 17.90 -14.45 5.94
N GLY A 54 19.19 -14.32 6.24
CA GLY A 54 20.30 -14.52 5.31
C GLY A 54 20.92 -15.91 5.38
N THR A 55 20.35 -16.85 6.16
CA THR A 55 20.93 -18.17 6.43
C THR A 55 21.05 -19.08 5.19
N LEU A 56 20.35 -18.73 4.10
CA LEU A 56 20.47 -19.41 2.81
C LEU A 56 21.75 -19.01 2.03
N SER A 57 22.50 -18.02 2.50
CA SER A 57 23.78 -17.64 1.91
C SER A 57 24.80 -18.78 2.04
N TYR A 58 25.67 -18.96 1.05
CA TYR A 58 26.64 -20.05 1.05
C TYR A 58 27.96 -19.69 0.35
N ASP A 59 29.02 -20.42 0.67
CA ASP A 59 30.32 -20.39 -0.02
C ASP A 59 30.79 -21.84 -0.21
N GLU A 60 30.95 -22.27 -1.46
CA GLU A 60 31.35 -23.66 -1.78
C GLU A 60 32.81 -23.94 -1.40
N ALA A 61 33.65 -22.91 -1.36
CA ALA A 61 35.10 -23.04 -1.16
C ALA A 61 35.57 -22.50 0.20
N GLY A 62 34.64 -22.09 1.07
CA GLY A 62 34.94 -21.39 2.32
C GLY A 62 33.77 -21.40 3.30
N LYS A 63 33.84 -20.51 4.29
CA LYS A 63 32.82 -20.34 5.33
C LYS A 63 32.48 -18.87 5.43
N ILE A 64 31.20 -18.53 5.42
CA ILE A 64 30.73 -17.18 5.71
C ILE A 64 31.00 -16.86 7.18
N VAL A 65 31.65 -15.74 7.44
CA VAL A 65 32.04 -15.28 8.79
C VAL A 65 31.37 -13.97 9.20
N SER A 66 30.76 -13.23 8.26
CA SER A 66 30.07 -11.98 8.54
C SER A 66 28.82 -11.82 7.67
N TYR A 67 27.81 -11.18 8.25
CA TYR A 67 26.56 -10.76 7.62
C TYR A 67 26.32 -9.31 8.04
N THR A 68 26.21 -8.42 7.06
CA THR A 68 25.88 -7.01 7.27
C THR A 68 24.68 -6.64 6.41
N TRP A 69 23.70 -6.02 7.04
CA TRP A 69 22.48 -5.56 6.41
C TRP A 69 22.51 -4.05 6.30
N ASP A 70 22.14 -3.54 5.13
CA ASP A 70 21.75 -2.16 4.92
C ASP A 70 20.24 -2.19 4.63
N PHE A 71 19.44 -1.56 5.50
CA PHE A 71 17.99 -1.60 5.38
C PHE A 71 17.45 -0.56 4.39
N GLY A 72 18.31 0.26 3.78
CA GLY A 72 17.91 1.24 2.77
C GLY A 72 17.33 2.54 3.34
N ASP A 73 17.21 2.67 4.66
CA ASP A 73 16.78 3.88 5.39
C ASP A 73 17.93 4.58 6.12
N GLY A 74 19.17 4.18 5.81
CA GLY A 74 20.38 4.68 6.46
C GLY A 74 20.77 3.93 7.74
N THR A 75 19.99 2.93 8.16
CA THR A 75 20.33 2.05 9.29
C THR A 75 20.94 0.73 8.82
N ILE A 76 21.73 0.11 9.71
CA ILE A 76 22.42 -1.16 9.45
C ILE A 76 22.10 -2.21 10.51
N GLY A 77 22.18 -3.47 10.10
CA GLY A 77 22.02 -4.64 10.97
C GLY A 77 23.16 -5.63 10.80
N HIS A 78 23.27 -6.56 11.75
CA HIS A 78 24.30 -7.61 11.73
C HIS A 78 23.73 -8.97 12.12
N GLY A 79 24.45 -10.01 11.72
CA GLY A 79 24.10 -11.40 12.02
C GLY A 79 23.29 -12.06 10.90
N PRO A 80 23.22 -13.41 10.91
CA PRO A 80 22.57 -14.17 9.83
C PRO A 80 21.04 -13.98 9.80
N VAL A 81 20.44 -13.61 10.94
CA VAL A 81 19.03 -13.26 11.08
C VAL A 81 18.95 -11.96 11.85
N THR A 82 18.11 -11.04 11.40
CA THR A 82 17.89 -9.75 12.07
C THR A 82 16.46 -9.27 11.84
N ALA A 83 16.05 -8.22 12.56
CA ALA A 83 14.76 -7.58 12.38
C ALA A 83 14.93 -6.07 12.35
N HIS A 84 14.11 -5.38 11.57
CA HIS A 84 14.14 -3.94 11.42
C HIS A 84 12.74 -3.35 11.40
N VAL A 85 12.58 -2.13 11.93
CA VAL A 85 11.29 -1.44 11.99
C VAL A 85 11.29 -0.30 11.00
N TYR A 86 10.38 -0.34 10.02
CA TYR A 86 10.09 0.77 9.13
C TYR A 86 8.97 1.62 9.73
N LYS A 87 9.21 2.93 9.86
CA LYS A 87 8.29 3.90 10.47
C LYS A 87 7.76 4.94 9.50
N GLU A 88 8.52 5.23 8.46
CA GLU A 88 8.12 6.10 7.36
C GLU A 88 7.74 5.20 6.18
N ASP A 89 6.81 5.66 5.36
CA ASP A 89 6.43 4.96 4.14
C ASP A 89 7.56 5.09 3.09
N GLY A 90 7.49 4.25 2.06
CA GLY A 90 8.45 4.29 0.96
C GLY A 90 8.90 2.92 0.48
N VAL A 91 9.83 2.95 -0.48
CA VAL A 91 10.43 1.75 -1.07
C VAL A 91 11.90 1.69 -0.68
N TYR A 92 12.23 0.72 0.15
CA TYR A 92 13.58 0.54 0.70
C TYR A 92 14.31 -0.56 -0.05
N GLN A 93 15.50 -0.25 -0.57
CA GLN A 93 16.39 -1.25 -1.17
C GLN A 93 17.26 -1.87 -0.08
N VAL A 94 16.84 -3.02 0.43
CA VAL A 94 17.60 -3.78 1.42
C VAL A 94 18.73 -4.52 0.75
N LYS A 95 19.94 -4.42 1.30
CA LYS A 95 21.14 -5.12 0.83
C LYS A 95 21.73 -6.00 1.92
N LEU A 96 21.91 -7.27 1.63
CA LEU A 96 22.74 -8.17 2.43
C LEU A 96 24.14 -8.24 1.82
N THR A 97 25.16 -7.98 2.63
CA THR A 97 26.57 -8.24 2.32
C THR A 97 27.09 -9.35 3.21
N VAL A 98 27.60 -10.44 2.62
CA VAL A 98 28.28 -11.53 3.33
C VAL A 98 29.76 -11.54 3.03
N ILE A 99 30.57 -11.87 4.02
CA ILE A 99 32.03 -11.99 3.89
C ILE A 99 32.46 -13.38 4.32
N ASP A 100 33.30 -14.03 3.53
CA ASP A 100 33.87 -15.33 3.86
C ASP A 100 35.17 -15.25 4.68
N SER A 101 35.67 -16.39 5.13
CA SER A 101 36.91 -16.50 5.91
C SER A 101 38.19 -16.07 5.17
N ARG A 102 38.10 -15.79 3.86
CA ARG A 102 39.19 -15.30 3.01
C ARG A 102 39.02 -13.81 2.67
N GLY A 103 38.00 -13.15 3.22
CA GLY A 103 37.70 -11.73 2.99
C GLY A 103 37.00 -11.45 1.65
N ARG A 104 36.49 -12.47 0.94
CA ARG A 104 35.71 -12.28 -0.29
C ARG A 104 34.28 -11.92 0.06
N THR A 105 33.66 -11.08 -0.77
CA THR A 105 32.32 -10.52 -0.54
C THR A 105 31.29 -11.10 -1.50
N GLY A 106 30.07 -11.27 -1.01
CA GLY A 106 28.88 -11.56 -1.80
C GLY A 106 27.76 -10.62 -1.40
N GLU A 107 26.99 -10.14 -2.37
CA GLU A 107 25.90 -9.20 -2.13
C GLU A 107 24.59 -9.69 -2.76
N SER A 108 23.47 -9.35 -2.13
CA SER A 108 22.13 -9.55 -2.65
C SER A 108 21.26 -8.36 -2.25
N THR A 109 20.28 -8.01 -3.08
CA THR A 109 19.35 -6.90 -2.84
C THR A 109 17.90 -7.32 -3.04
N MET A 110 17.01 -6.79 -2.22
CA MET A 110 15.56 -6.95 -2.31
C MET A 110 14.87 -5.63 -1.93
N THR A 111 13.70 -5.37 -2.48
CA THR A 111 12.87 -4.22 -2.07
C THR A 111 11.94 -4.60 -0.94
N VAL A 112 11.86 -3.76 0.09
CA VAL A 112 10.77 -3.77 1.07
C VAL A 112 9.92 -2.52 0.87
N GLN A 113 8.60 -2.68 0.79
CA GLN A 113 7.66 -1.58 0.58
C GLN A 113 6.87 -1.27 1.85
N ALA A 114 7.18 -0.13 2.46
CA ALA A 114 6.39 0.47 3.52
C ALA A 114 5.27 1.31 2.91
N LEU A 115 4.02 1.03 3.28
CA LEU A 115 2.84 1.70 2.74
C LEU A 115 2.32 2.76 3.70
N ASN A 116 1.88 3.90 3.15
CA ASN A 116 1.17 4.93 3.90
C ASN A 116 -0.13 4.36 4.52
N PRO A 117 -0.47 4.68 5.79
CA PRO A 117 -1.78 4.41 6.35
C PRO A 117 -2.87 5.19 5.60
N PRO A 118 -4.06 4.61 5.35
CA PRO A 118 -5.14 5.35 4.71
C PRO A 118 -5.76 6.38 5.68
N PRO A 119 -6.42 7.44 5.18
CA PRO A 119 -7.03 8.46 6.02
C PRO A 119 -8.18 7.87 6.85
N GLN A 120 -8.51 8.52 7.96
CA GLN A 120 -9.73 8.25 8.72
C GLN A 120 -10.81 9.27 8.37
N ALA A 121 -11.79 8.83 7.59
CA ALA A 121 -12.96 9.64 7.27
C ALA A 121 -13.92 9.74 8.47
N LYS A 122 -14.40 10.96 8.75
CA LYS A 122 -15.42 11.23 9.76
C LYS A 122 -16.11 12.56 9.48
N PHE A 123 -17.42 12.60 9.71
CA PHE A 123 -18.16 13.86 9.66
C PHE A 123 -19.24 13.97 10.73
N SER A 124 -19.70 15.21 10.89
CA SER A 124 -20.91 15.55 11.62
C SER A 124 -21.87 16.32 10.72
N TYR A 125 -23.14 16.40 11.10
CA TYR A 125 -24.11 17.24 10.42
C TYR A 125 -25.00 18.01 11.40
N SER A 126 -25.49 19.16 10.96
CA SER A 126 -26.44 19.99 11.69
C SER A 126 -27.34 20.78 10.71
N PRO A 127 -28.58 21.13 11.08
CA PRO A 127 -29.23 20.84 12.36
C PRO A 127 -29.60 19.36 12.51
N LYS A 128 -29.92 18.95 13.74
CA LYS A 128 -30.61 17.69 14.04
C LYS A 128 -31.46 17.86 15.30
N SER A 129 -32.71 17.45 15.21
CA SER A 129 -33.65 17.39 16.33
C SER A 129 -33.81 15.95 16.81
N LYS A 130 -34.27 15.74 18.04
CA LYS A 130 -34.61 14.39 18.54
C LYS A 130 -36.12 14.17 18.47
N MET A 131 -36.50 13.03 17.91
CA MET A 131 -37.84 12.46 18.03
C MET A 131 -37.68 11.02 18.49
N ASP A 132 -38.14 10.74 19.71
CA ASP A 132 -37.82 9.53 20.47
C ASP A 132 -36.28 9.31 20.52
N ASP A 133 -35.83 8.10 20.18
CA ASP A 133 -34.41 7.72 20.16
C ASP A 133 -33.71 8.01 18.82
N LYS A 134 -34.33 8.79 17.92
CA LYS A 134 -33.79 9.09 16.58
C LYS A 134 -33.48 10.57 16.40
N TYR A 135 -32.39 10.85 15.69
CA TYR A 135 -32.11 12.19 15.16
C TYR A 135 -32.82 12.37 13.82
N ILE A 136 -33.48 13.51 13.66
CA ILE A 136 -34.28 13.87 12.50
C ILE A 136 -33.94 15.28 12.02
N VAL A 137 -34.22 15.55 10.75
CA VAL A 137 -34.18 16.88 10.14
C VAL A 137 -35.48 17.12 9.37
N GLY A 138 -35.96 18.36 9.30
CA GLY A 138 -37.10 18.72 8.47
C GLY A 138 -36.76 18.67 6.98
N ALA A 139 -37.69 18.22 6.15
CA ALA A 139 -37.54 18.32 4.71
C ALA A 139 -37.40 19.78 4.26
N SER A 140 -36.62 19.98 3.21
CA SER A 140 -36.23 21.30 2.67
C SER A 140 -35.40 22.18 3.61
N GLU A 141 -35.01 21.69 4.79
CA GLU A 141 -34.05 22.38 5.65
C GLU A 141 -32.62 22.20 5.09
N TRP A 142 -31.84 23.28 5.08
CA TRP A 142 -30.43 23.20 4.76
C TRP A 142 -29.65 22.51 5.89
N ILE A 143 -28.96 21.43 5.55
CA ILE A 143 -28.09 20.67 6.43
C ILE A 143 -26.66 21.00 6.07
N THR A 144 -25.87 21.44 7.05
CA THR A 144 -24.42 21.56 6.92
C THR A 144 -23.80 20.22 7.32
N PHE A 145 -22.99 19.68 6.42
CA PHE A 145 -22.16 18.50 6.65
C PHE A 145 -20.70 18.96 6.79
N ASP A 146 -20.04 18.54 7.87
CA ASP A 146 -18.72 19.00 8.25
C ASP A 146 -17.79 17.80 8.47
N ALA A 147 -16.82 17.63 7.57
CA ALA A 147 -15.80 16.58 7.60
C ALA A 147 -14.53 16.99 8.35
N SER A 148 -14.54 18.09 9.12
CA SER A 148 -13.36 18.60 9.82
C SER A 148 -12.75 17.64 10.85
N ASP A 149 -13.52 16.65 11.29
CA ASP A 149 -13.10 15.58 12.18
C ASP A 149 -12.37 14.43 11.45
N SER A 150 -12.27 14.47 10.11
CA SER A 150 -11.45 13.52 9.37
C SER A 150 -9.97 13.79 9.60
N THR A 151 -9.17 12.74 9.70
CA THR A 151 -7.73 12.82 10.00
C THR A 151 -6.93 11.98 9.03
N ASP A 152 -5.67 12.34 8.88
CA ASP A 152 -4.65 11.59 8.16
C ASP A 152 -3.32 11.82 8.90
N ASP A 153 -2.33 10.93 8.72
CA ASP A 153 -1.00 11.11 9.31
C ASP A 153 -0.15 12.16 8.57
N ASP A 154 -0.50 12.49 7.33
CA ASP A 154 0.08 13.62 6.59
C ASP A 154 -1.00 14.62 6.15
N GLU A 155 -1.55 14.48 4.94
CA GLU A 155 -2.47 15.46 4.35
C GLU A 155 -3.70 14.83 3.67
N ILE A 156 -4.89 15.32 4.04
CA ILE A 156 -6.12 15.08 3.29
C ILE A 156 -6.24 16.07 2.13
N VAL A 157 -6.33 15.57 0.90
CA VAL A 157 -6.41 16.40 -0.31
C VAL A 157 -7.80 16.47 -0.94
N ALA A 158 -8.71 15.55 -0.62
CA ALA A 158 -10.07 15.56 -1.16
C ALA A 158 -11.13 15.04 -0.19
N TYR A 159 -12.32 15.64 -0.31
CA TYR A 159 -13.55 15.26 0.39
C TYR A 159 -14.67 15.16 -0.65
N ASP A 160 -15.14 13.94 -0.91
CA ASP A 160 -16.22 13.66 -1.86
C ASP A 160 -17.46 13.18 -1.10
N TRP A 161 -18.61 13.75 -1.41
CA TRP A 161 -19.89 13.45 -0.76
C TRP A 161 -20.85 12.77 -1.71
N ASN A 162 -21.56 11.76 -1.21
CA ASN A 162 -22.76 11.22 -1.83
C ASN A 162 -23.88 11.23 -0.79
N PHE A 163 -24.95 11.97 -1.08
CA PHE A 163 -26.05 12.18 -0.12
C PHE A 163 -27.09 11.04 -0.14
N GLY A 164 -26.94 10.05 -1.02
CA GLY A 164 -27.85 8.91 -1.10
C GLY A 164 -29.19 9.19 -1.77
N ASP A 165 -29.40 10.40 -2.29
CA ASP A 165 -30.58 10.84 -3.05
C ASP A 165 -30.27 11.10 -4.53
N GLY A 166 -29.07 10.74 -4.98
CA GLY A 166 -28.58 10.98 -6.34
C GLY A 166 -27.69 12.22 -6.48
N HIS A 167 -27.58 13.06 -5.45
CA HIS A 167 -26.69 14.23 -5.46
C HIS A 167 -25.34 13.93 -4.84
N THR A 168 -24.33 14.64 -5.31
CA THR A 168 -22.95 14.60 -4.84
C THR A 168 -22.41 16.01 -4.67
N ASP A 169 -21.42 16.19 -3.81
CA ASP A 169 -20.70 17.47 -3.65
C ASP A 169 -19.23 17.21 -3.28
N THR A 170 -18.41 18.24 -3.32
CA THR A 170 -17.00 18.19 -2.95
C THR A 170 -16.65 19.34 -2.01
N GLY A 171 -15.80 19.05 -1.02
CA GLY A 171 -15.31 20.06 -0.08
C GLY A 171 -15.42 19.61 1.36
N LYS A 172 -14.61 20.22 2.22
CA LYS A 172 -14.51 19.85 3.64
C LYS A 172 -15.79 20.12 4.42
N VAL A 173 -16.48 21.22 4.08
CA VAL A 173 -17.78 21.59 4.65
C VAL A 173 -18.71 21.92 3.50
N VAL A 174 -19.84 21.22 3.43
CA VAL A 174 -20.83 21.35 2.35
C VAL A 174 -22.23 21.54 2.92
N LYS A 175 -23.16 22.00 2.08
CA LYS A 175 -24.57 22.12 2.45
C LYS A 175 -25.42 21.35 1.47
N HIS A 176 -26.35 20.56 2.00
CA HIS A 176 -27.34 19.83 1.20
C HIS A 176 -28.71 19.89 1.87
N ARG A 177 -29.77 19.70 1.10
CA ARG A 177 -31.14 19.61 1.60
C ARG A 177 -31.86 18.47 0.91
N TYR A 178 -32.77 17.81 1.63
CA TYR A 178 -33.58 16.74 1.09
C TYR A 178 -35.01 17.21 0.91
N LEU A 179 -35.55 17.05 -0.29
CA LEU A 179 -36.92 17.45 -0.59
C LEU A 179 -37.95 16.45 -0.03
N TRP A 180 -37.62 15.17 -0.08
CA TRP A 180 -38.53 14.09 0.28
C TRP A 180 -38.17 13.48 1.64
N PRO A 181 -39.17 13.07 2.43
CA PRO A 181 -38.91 12.34 3.66
C PRO A 181 -38.31 10.97 3.35
N GLY A 182 -37.45 10.49 4.23
CA GLY A 182 -36.75 9.23 4.05
C GLY A 182 -35.53 9.11 4.95
N THR A 183 -34.89 7.94 4.92
CA THR A 183 -33.58 7.75 5.53
C THR A 183 -32.55 7.61 4.43
N TYR A 184 -31.58 8.51 4.43
CA TYR A 184 -30.53 8.58 3.43
C TYR A 184 -29.20 8.14 4.04
N ASN A 185 -28.46 7.29 3.31
CA ASN A 185 -27.10 6.93 3.66
C ASN A 185 -26.16 7.98 3.06
N VAL A 186 -25.68 8.90 3.88
CA VAL A 186 -24.68 9.88 3.46
C VAL A 186 -23.31 9.24 3.56
N VAL A 187 -22.60 9.23 2.45
CA VAL A 187 -21.25 8.69 2.32
C VAL A 187 -20.28 9.84 2.11
N LEU A 188 -19.30 9.94 3.00
CA LEU A 188 -18.11 10.75 2.80
C LEU A 188 -16.97 9.83 2.37
N THR A 189 -16.32 10.15 1.25
CA THR A 189 -15.04 9.57 0.85
C THR A 189 -13.95 10.61 1.06
N VAL A 190 -12.91 10.25 1.80
CA VAL A 190 -11.73 11.08 2.04
C VAL A 190 -10.55 10.47 1.30
N THR A 191 -9.76 11.31 0.63
CA THR A 191 -8.53 10.91 -0.07
C THR A 191 -7.34 11.66 0.51
N ASP A 192 -6.26 10.94 0.82
CA ASP A 192 -4.97 11.50 1.24
C ASP A 192 -4.08 11.91 0.04
N ASN A 193 -2.94 12.54 0.31
CA ASN A 193 -1.97 12.98 -0.70
C ASN A 193 -1.26 11.83 -1.43
N ASP A 194 -1.28 10.60 -0.89
CA ASP A 194 -0.73 9.39 -1.51
C ASP A 194 -1.76 8.58 -2.31
N GLY A 195 -3.02 9.05 -2.34
CA GLY A 195 -4.13 8.43 -3.04
C GLY A 195 -4.85 7.34 -2.24
N GLY A 196 -4.52 7.14 -0.96
CA GLY A 196 -5.28 6.33 -0.02
C GLY A 196 -6.69 6.88 0.18
N LYS A 197 -7.67 5.99 0.29
CA LYS A 197 -9.09 6.35 0.37
C LYS A 197 -9.82 5.59 1.44
N THR A 198 -10.65 6.31 2.19
CA THR A 198 -11.55 5.73 3.19
C THR A 198 -12.94 6.33 3.10
N ASN A 199 -13.95 5.50 3.38
CA ASN A 199 -15.34 5.92 3.41
C ASN A 199 -15.87 5.97 4.85
N TYR A 200 -16.72 6.95 5.14
CA TYR A 200 -17.54 7.02 6.34
C TYR A 200 -19.01 7.16 5.96
N ILE A 201 -19.88 6.33 6.56
CA ILE A 201 -21.30 6.30 6.26
C ILE A 201 -22.08 6.70 7.50
N GLN A 202 -22.99 7.66 7.36
CA GLN A 202 -23.94 8.03 8.41
C GLN A 202 -25.35 8.17 7.84
N GLN A 203 -26.34 7.70 8.61
CA GLN A 203 -27.74 7.86 8.25
C GLN A 203 -28.28 9.23 8.66
N VAL A 204 -28.98 9.87 7.74
CA VAL A 204 -29.76 11.10 7.98
C VAL A 204 -31.23 10.78 7.73
N THR A 205 -32.08 11.02 8.74
CA THR A 205 -33.52 10.80 8.63
C THR A 205 -34.24 12.13 8.44
N ILE A 206 -35.00 12.23 7.36
CA ILE A 206 -35.74 13.40 6.94
C ILE A 206 -37.22 13.17 7.17
N LEU A 207 -37.88 14.10 7.85
CA LEU A 207 -39.32 14.08 8.10
C LEU A 207 -40.00 15.33 7.55
N GLY A 208 -41.29 15.20 7.25
CA GLY A 208 -42.04 16.23 6.53
C GLY A 208 -41.71 16.25 5.04
N GLY A 209 -42.36 17.14 4.28
CA GLY A 209 -42.12 17.28 2.84
C GLY A 209 -43.36 17.79 2.10
N PRO A 210 -43.23 18.14 0.82
CA PRO A 210 -44.36 18.46 -0.02
C PRO A 210 -45.32 17.26 -0.10
N PRO A 211 -46.63 17.47 -0.34
CA PRO A 211 -47.52 16.36 -0.70
C PRO A 211 -46.98 15.66 -1.96
N CYS A 212 -47.23 14.35 -2.09
CA CYS A 212 -46.67 13.49 -3.13
C CYS A 212 -47.02 13.87 -4.59
N ASN A 213 -47.79 14.95 -4.78
CA ASN A 213 -48.20 15.51 -6.07
C ASN A 213 -47.72 16.97 -6.28
N ALA A 214 -46.74 17.43 -5.49
CA ALA A 214 -46.18 18.75 -5.66
C ALA A 214 -45.32 18.85 -6.93
N ASP A 215 -45.71 19.70 -7.88
CA ASP A 215 -44.81 20.10 -8.96
C ASP A 215 -43.64 20.88 -8.36
N ILE A 216 -42.42 20.62 -8.82
CA ILE A 216 -41.17 21.23 -8.32
C ILE A 216 -40.52 22.06 -9.42
N ASP A 217 -39.96 23.22 -9.05
CA ASP A 217 -39.24 24.09 -9.98
C ASP A 217 -37.80 23.61 -10.24
N GLU A 218 -37.08 24.33 -11.12
CA GLU A 218 -35.69 24.01 -11.47
C GLU A 218 -34.69 24.14 -10.31
N ASN A 219 -35.09 24.78 -9.21
CA ASN A 219 -34.30 24.91 -7.99
C ASN A 219 -34.66 23.84 -6.94
N GLY A 220 -35.62 22.96 -7.26
CA GLY A 220 -36.11 21.92 -6.35
C GLY A 220 -37.03 22.45 -5.24
N ASP A 221 -37.60 23.65 -5.42
CA ASP A 221 -38.60 24.22 -4.52
C ASP A 221 -40.01 23.79 -5.00
N ALA A 222 -40.93 23.53 -4.06
CA ALA A 222 -42.30 23.21 -4.43
C ALA A 222 -42.97 24.41 -5.11
N MET A 223 -43.49 24.23 -6.32
CA MET A 223 -44.23 25.26 -7.04
C MET A 223 -45.50 25.62 -6.25
N SER A 224 -45.70 26.91 -6.01
CA SER A 224 -46.66 27.47 -5.06
C SER A 224 -48.14 27.37 -5.44
N ASN A 225 -48.58 26.36 -6.21
CA ASN A 225 -49.96 26.26 -6.68
C ASN A 225 -50.97 25.72 -5.65
N TRP A 226 -50.60 25.59 -4.37
CA TRP A 226 -51.54 25.32 -3.27
C TRP A 226 -51.55 26.44 -2.23
N ALA A 227 -51.83 27.66 -2.69
CA ALA A 227 -52.35 28.70 -1.81
C ALA A 227 -53.77 28.30 -1.36
N TRP A 228 -53.92 28.12 -0.05
CA TRP A 228 -55.17 28.00 0.71
C TRP A 228 -56.47 28.42 0.01
N GLY A 229 -57.30 27.45 -0.35
CA GLY A 229 -58.71 27.65 -0.70
C GLY A 229 -59.63 27.46 0.50
N GLN A 230 -59.68 28.44 1.41
CA GLN A 230 -60.84 28.62 2.30
C GLN A 230 -61.63 29.84 1.82
N LYS A 231 -62.73 29.60 1.10
CA LYS A 231 -63.92 30.47 1.10
C LYS A 231 -65.11 29.68 0.57
N GLY A 232 -66.16 29.57 1.38
CA GLY A 232 -67.37 28.80 1.08
C GLY A 232 -68.22 29.38 -0.05
N SER A 233 -69.17 28.56 -0.48
CA SER A 233 -70.43 29.03 -1.06
C SER A 233 -71.54 28.06 -0.69
N ASP A 234 -72.61 28.63 -0.15
CA ASP A 234 -73.91 28.02 0.09
C ASP A 234 -74.38 27.09 -1.03
N ARG A 235 -74.97 25.96 -0.64
CA ARG A 235 -76.38 25.61 -0.90
C ARG A 235 -76.80 24.41 -0.07
#